data_AF-A0A3C1GUR9-F1
#
_entry.id   AF-A0A3C1GUR9-F1
#
_cell.length_a   1.000
_cell.length_b   1.000
_cell.length_c   1.000
_cell.angle_alpha   90.00
_cell.angle_beta   90.00
_cell.angle_gamma   90.00
#
_symmetry.space_group_name_H-M   'P 1'
#
loop_
_entity.id
_entity.type
_entity.pdbx_description
1 polymer ?
#
loop_
_entity_poly.entity_id
_entity_poly.type
_entity_poly.pdbx_seq_one_letter_code
_entity_poly.pdbx_strand_id
1 'polypeptide(L)'
;MGSLTVHGKNTAATQLGLAYPYMALFTDDAGTVELVGYTRPACNWGAPSNGVINLTAALTIDVPAGASIKSFGPISALSGGNLGGVHNAGDETFTNAGKYQITSCPLTVT
;
A
#
# COMPACT_ATOMS: atom_id res chain seq x y z
N MET A 1 -23.91 17.54 10.05
CA MET A 1 -23.59 16.54 9.00
C MET A 1 -23.75 15.17 9.62
N GLY A 2 -24.56 14.28 9.03
CA GLY A 2 -24.73 12.92 9.57
C GLY A 2 -23.45 12.12 9.35
N SER A 3 -22.87 11.57 10.42
CA SER A 3 -21.74 10.64 10.30
C SER A 3 -22.18 9.38 9.57
N LEU A 4 -21.34 8.84 8.69
CA LEU A 4 -21.57 7.53 8.09
C LEU A 4 -21.77 6.48 9.18
N THR A 5 -22.79 5.63 9.02
CA THR A 5 -22.97 4.44 9.86
C THR A 5 -21.79 3.49 9.66
N VAL A 6 -21.54 2.58 10.61
CA VAL A 6 -20.48 1.55 10.48
C VAL A 6 -20.61 0.77 9.17
N HIS A 7 -21.84 0.42 8.79
CA HIS A 7 -22.10 -0.25 7.51
C HIS A 7 -21.68 0.61 6.32
N GLY A 8 -22.04 1.90 6.30
CA GLY A 8 -21.63 2.82 5.24
C GLY A 8 -20.11 2.97 5.14
N LYS A 9 -19.42 3.07 6.27
CA LYS A 9 -17.94 3.12 6.30
C LYS A 9 -17.31 1.83 5.77
N ASN A 10 -17.84 0.68 6.15
CA ASN A 10 -17.33 -0.61 5.67
C ASN A 10 -17.52 -0.76 4.15
N THR A 11 -18.69 -0.38 3.63
CA THR A 11 -18.92 -0.36 2.17
C THR A 11 -17.93 0.54 1.45
N ALA A 12 -17.69 1.74 1.98
CA ALA A 12 -16.71 2.67 1.41
C ALA A 12 -15.26 2.12 1.49
N ALA A 13 -14.89 1.47 2.60
CA ALA A 13 -13.56 0.86 2.75
C ALA A 13 -13.34 -0.30 1.75
N THR A 14 -14.37 -1.10 1.46
CA THR A 14 -14.31 -2.10 0.37
C THR A 14 -14.05 -1.43 -0.98
N GLN A 15 -14.79 -0.37 -1.31
CA GLN A 15 -14.60 0.36 -2.57
C GLN A 15 -13.21 1.01 -2.65
N LEU A 16 -12.68 1.50 -1.52
CA LEU A 16 -11.33 2.03 -1.43
C LEU A 16 -10.29 0.95 -1.75
N GLY A 17 -10.43 -0.26 -1.22
CA GLY A 17 -9.56 -1.39 -1.56
C GLY A 17 -9.61 -1.73 -3.06
N LEU A 18 -10.80 -1.70 -3.68
CA LEU A 18 -10.94 -1.92 -5.13
C LEU A 18 -10.31 -0.81 -5.97
N ALA A 19 -10.32 0.43 -5.49
CA ALA A 19 -9.71 1.57 -6.16
C ALA A 19 -8.18 1.56 -6.12
N TYR A 20 -7.58 0.86 -5.15
CA TYR A 20 -6.14 0.71 -4.99
C TYR A 20 -5.72 -0.77 -4.93
N PRO A 21 -5.75 -1.48 -6.07
CA PRO A 21 -5.54 -2.92 -6.11
C PRO A 21 -4.07 -3.35 -6.07
N TYR A 22 -3.10 -2.43 -6.07
CA TYR A 22 -1.67 -2.73 -6.05
C TYR A 22 -0.95 -2.01 -4.92
N MET A 23 0.28 -2.46 -4.62
CA MET A 23 1.18 -1.80 -3.68
C MET A 23 2.40 -1.24 -4.39
N ALA A 24 2.80 -0.01 -4.06
CA ALA A 24 4.02 0.62 -4.55
C ALA A 24 5.05 0.85 -3.45
N LEU A 25 6.33 0.80 -3.83
CA LEU A 25 7.49 1.12 -3.00
C LEU A 25 8.09 2.45 -3.45
N PHE A 26 8.53 3.27 -2.50
CA PHE A 26 9.06 4.60 -2.77
C PHE A 26 10.42 4.81 -2.08
N THR A 27 11.24 5.62 -2.73
CA THR A 27 12.60 5.97 -2.31
C THR A 27 12.64 7.24 -1.45
N ASP A 28 11.48 7.87 -1.21
CA ASP A 28 11.26 9.04 -0.38
C ASP A 28 10.13 8.82 0.63
N ASP A 29 10.11 9.62 1.70
CA ASP A 29 9.09 9.53 2.76
C ASP A 29 7.71 10.05 2.34
N ALA A 30 7.66 10.87 1.27
CA ALA A 30 6.43 11.49 0.80
C ALA A 30 5.67 10.65 -0.24
N GLY A 31 6.24 9.52 -0.67
CA GLY A 31 5.64 8.66 -1.69
C GLY A 31 5.57 9.32 -3.07
N THR A 32 6.54 10.16 -3.41
CA THR A 32 6.57 10.90 -4.69
C THR A 32 7.56 10.32 -5.68
N VAL A 33 8.56 9.58 -5.22
CA VAL A 33 9.60 8.96 -6.04
C VAL A 33 9.52 7.44 -5.91
N GLU A 34 8.75 6.83 -6.81
CA GLU A 34 8.61 5.37 -6.83
C GLU A 34 9.94 4.68 -7.15
N LEU A 35 10.20 3.56 -6.48
CA LEU A 35 11.32 2.68 -6.79
C LEU A 35 11.20 2.16 -8.23
N VAL A 36 12.33 2.01 -8.93
CA VAL A 36 12.35 1.45 -10.29
C VAL A 36 12.96 0.05 -10.25
N GLY A 37 12.49 -0.84 -11.13
CA GLY A 37 13.07 -2.18 -11.29
C GLY A 37 12.44 -3.27 -10.43
N TYR A 38 11.19 -3.08 -9.98
CA TYR A 38 10.38 -4.10 -9.30
C TYR A 38 8.99 -4.18 -9.94
N THR A 39 8.24 -5.23 -9.62
CA THR A 39 6.83 -5.38 -10.01
C THR A 39 5.94 -5.08 -8.82
N ARG A 40 4.97 -4.19 -8.97
CA ARG A 40 3.94 -3.92 -7.95
C ARG A 40 3.13 -5.20 -7.67
N PRO A 41 3.10 -5.73 -6.44
CA PRO A 41 2.24 -6.86 -6.12
C PRO A 41 0.78 -6.42 -6.05
N ALA A 42 -0.13 -7.36 -6.36
CA ALA A 42 -1.55 -7.16 -6.11
C ALA A 42 -1.86 -7.22 -4.61
N CYS A 43 -2.69 -6.30 -4.13
CA CYS A 43 -3.18 -6.28 -2.77
C CYS A 43 -4.33 -7.27 -2.60
N ASN A 44 -4.24 -8.13 -1.59
CA ASN A 44 -5.38 -8.94 -1.15
C ASN A 44 -5.98 -8.33 0.12
N TRP A 45 -6.96 -7.45 -0.06
CA TRP A 45 -7.62 -6.73 1.03
C TRP A 45 -8.58 -7.62 1.82
N GLY A 46 -8.58 -7.46 3.14
CA GLY A 46 -9.43 -8.21 4.07
C GLY A 46 -10.84 -7.65 4.16
N ALA A 47 -11.65 -8.28 5.00
CA ALA A 47 -12.98 -7.74 5.30
C ALA A 47 -12.84 -6.40 6.04
N PRO A 48 -13.62 -5.36 5.67
CA PRO A 48 -13.58 -4.09 6.37
C PRO A 48 -14.20 -4.20 7.77
N SER A 49 -13.67 -3.44 8.72
CA SER A 49 -14.21 -3.30 10.08
C SER A 49 -14.11 -1.86 10.54
N ASN A 50 -15.25 -1.28 10.97
CA ASN A 50 -15.36 0.13 11.38
C ASN A 50 -14.72 1.14 10.40
N GLY A 51 -14.83 0.90 9.10
CA GLY A 51 -14.26 1.76 8.06
C GLY A 51 -12.79 1.53 7.77
N VAL A 52 -12.17 0.51 8.37
CA VAL A 52 -10.77 0.14 8.11
C VAL A 52 -10.74 -1.14 7.28
N ILE A 53 -9.93 -1.16 6.23
CA ILE A 53 -9.55 -2.35 5.49
C ILE A 53 -8.03 -2.51 5.54
N ASN A 54 -7.51 -3.74 5.56
CA ASN A 54 -6.08 -4.01 5.65
C ASN A 54 -5.73 -5.25 4.81
N LEU A 55 -4.44 -5.51 4.58
CA LEU A 55 -3.97 -6.70 3.89
C LEU A 55 -4.33 -7.97 4.68
N THR A 56 -4.77 -9.01 3.98
CA THR A 56 -5.03 -10.35 4.56
C THR A 56 -3.77 -11.18 4.73
N ALA A 57 -2.76 -10.91 3.90
CA ALA A 57 -1.49 -11.61 3.88
C ALA A 57 -0.37 -10.62 3.58
N ALA A 58 0.83 -10.94 4.07
CA ALA A 58 2.00 -10.14 3.77
C ALA A 58 2.27 -10.15 2.26
N LEU A 59 2.55 -8.97 1.70
CA LEU A 59 3.05 -8.85 0.34
C LEU A 59 4.57 -8.99 0.37
N THR A 60 5.10 -9.92 -0.42
CA THR A 60 6.56 -10.07 -0.61
C THR A 60 6.92 -9.50 -1.97
N ILE A 61 7.89 -8.59 -1.98
CA ILE A 61 8.31 -7.86 -3.17
C ILE A 61 9.79 -8.10 -3.38
N ASP A 62 10.18 -8.54 -4.57
CA ASP A 62 11.59 -8.62 -4.95
C ASP A 62 12.14 -7.21 -5.19
N VAL A 63 13.23 -6.88 -4.53
CA VAL A 63 13.86 -5.56 -4.53
C VAL A 63 15.22 -5.67 -5.20
N PRO A 64 15.54 -4.82 -6.21
CA PRO A 64 16.83 -4.87 -6.88
C PRO A 64 17.98 -4.41 -5.97
N ALA A 65 19.19 -4.87 -6.29
CA ALA A 65 20.40 -4.39 -5.61
C ALA A 65 20.57 -2.87 -5.78
N GLY A 66 21.03 -2.20 -4.73
CA GLY A 66 21.22 -0.75 -4.67
C GLY A 66 19.95 0.05 -4.37
N ALA A 67 18.79 -0.60 -4.23
CA ALA A 67 17.55 0.08 -3.89
C ALA A 67 17.54 0.59 -2.43
N SER A 68 16.86 1.70 -2.21
CA SER A 68 16.49 2.17 -0.87
C SER A 68 14.98 2.39 -0.81
N ILE A 69 14.33 1.84 0.19
CA ILE A 69 12.89 1.94 0.43
C ILE A 69 12.69 2.80 1.69
N LYS A 70 11.91 3.86 1.57
CA LYS A 70 11.58 4.76 2.70
C LYS A 70 10.10 4.75 3.03
N SER A 71 9.27 4.53 2.03
CA SER A 71 7.83 4.41 2.22
C SER A 71 7.21 3.44 1.22
N PHE A 72 5.98 3.04 1.48
CA PHE A 72 5.15 2.25 0.60
C PHE A 72 3.71 2.75 0.65
N GLY A 73 2.90 2.40 -0.34
CA GLY A 73 1.50 2.79 -0.33
C GLY A 73 0.67 2.16 -1.44
N PRO A 74 -0.66 2.07 -1.24
CA PRO A 74 -1.54 1.42 -2.19
C PRO A 74 -1.78 2.33 -3.41
N ILE A 75 -1.75 1.76 -4.61
CA ILE A 75 -1.77 2.50 -5.87
C ILE A 75 -2.80 1.94 -6.84
N SER A 76 -3.38 2.83 -7.65
CA SER A 76 -4.58 2.52 -8.44
C SER A 76 -4.34 1.69 -9.71
N ALA A 77 -3.09 1.50 -10.13
CA ALA A 77 -2.75 0.85 -11.40
C ALA A 77 -1.45 0.02 -11.28
N LEU A 78 -1.18 -0.83 -12.28
CA LEU A 78 0.07 -1.61 -12.36
C LEU A 78 1.27 -0.77 -12.82
N SER A 79 1.01 0.31 -13.56
CA SER A 79 1.98 1.31 -13.99
C SER A 79 1.31 2.69 -13.96
N GLY A 80 2.03 3.72 -13.48
CA GLY A 80 1.44 5.03 -13.20
C GLY A 80 0.41 4.98 -12.06
N GLY A 81 -0.70 5.73 -12.18
CA GLY A 81 -1.80 5.70 -11.22
C GLY A 81 -1.65 6.68 -10.06
N ASN A 82 -2.66 6.68 -9.18
CA ASN A 82 -2.74 7.58 -8.04
C ASN A 82 -2.45 6.83 -6.74
N LEU A 83 -1.73 7.49 -5.83
CA LEU A 83 -1.40 6.96 -4.51
C LEU A 83 -2.58 7.19 -3.54
N GLY A 84 -3.02 6.13 -2.87
CA GLY A 84 -4.13 6.16 -1.92
C GLY A 84 -3.73 6.49 -0.48
N GLY A 85 -2.44 6.58 -0.20
CA GLY A 85 -1.88 6.87 1.11
C GLY A 85 -0.40 6.49 1.16
N VAL A 86 0.32 7.02 2.14
CA VAL A 86 1.74 6.76 2.36
C VAL A 86 1.93 6.13 3.74
N HIS A 87 2.72 5.07 3.80
CA HIS A 87 3.13 4.38 5.02
C HIS A 87 4.65 4.37 5.10
N ASN A 88 5.20 4.69 6.28
CA ASN A 88 6.64 4.68 6.50
C ASN A 88 7.17 3.23 6.51
N ALA A 89 8.29 2.99 5.82
CA ALA A 89 8.93 1.68 5.67
C ALA A 89 10.07 1.42 6.66
N GLY A 90 10.51 2.44 7.40
CA GLY A 90 11.61 2.35 8.38
C GLY A 90 13.02 2.53 7.78
N ASP A 91 13.15 3.13 6.60
CA ASP A 91 14.40 3.33 5.84
C ASP A 91 15.25 2.05 5.70
N GLU A 92 15.08 1.32 4.60
CA GLU A 92 15.80 0.09 4.31
C GLU A 92 16.59 0.19 3.01
N THR A 93 17.89 -0.12 3.06
CA THR A 93 18.78 -0.16 1.89
C THR A 93 19.22 -1.59 1.58
N PHE A 94 18.98 -2.00 0.33
CA PHE A 94 19.31 -3.33 -0.18
C PHE A 94 20.63 -3.27 -0.95
N THR A 95 21.76 -3.60 -0.31
CA THR A 95 23.07 -3.62 -1.02
C THR A 95 23.13 -4.69 -2.10
N ASN A 96 22.41 -5.81 -1.90
CA ASN A 96 22.20 -6.88 -2.86
C ASN A 96 20.69 -7.00 -3.15
N ALA A 97 20.32 -7.70 -4.22
CA ALA A 97 18.92 -8.00 -4.47
C ALA A 97 18.34 -8.79 -3.29
N GLY A 98 17.10 -8.48 -2.90
CA GLY A 98 16.48 -9.02 -1.70
C GLY A 98 14.96 -9.01 -1.77
N LYS A 99 14.31 -9.21 -0.63
CA LYS A 99 12.85 -9.24 -0.51
C LYS A 99 12.40 -8.28 0.58
N TYR A 100 11.48 -7.39 0.24
CA TYR A 100 10.78 -6.55 1.21
C TYR A 100 9.41 -7.14 1.53
N GLN A 101 9.02 -7.12 2.80
CA GLN A 101 7.73 -7.62 3.26
C GLN A 101 6.86 -6.51 3.82
N ILE A 102 5.68 -6.33 3.23
CA ILE A 102 4.63 -5.45 3.76
C ILE A 102 3.61 -6.32 4.46
N THR A 103 3.61 -6.32 5.78
CA THR A 103 2.71 -7.13 6.61
C THR A 103 1.39 -6.43 6.92
N SER A 104 1.33 -5.10 6.78
CA SER A 104 0.14 -4.30 7.06
C SER A 104 0.15 -3.01 6.25
N CYS A 105 -1.03 -2.59 5.77
CA CYS A 105 -1.29 -1.33 5.09
C CYS A 105 -2.76 -0.93 5.35
N PRO A 106 -3.10 -0.37 6.53
CA PRO A 106 -4.48 -0.06 6.86
C PRO A 106 -4.97 1.16 6.06
N LEU A 107 -6.08 1.01 5.35
CA LEU A 107 -6.80 2.10 4.71
C LEU A 107 -8.06 2.43 5.50
N THR A 108 -8.24 3.70 5.83
CA THR A 108 -9.30 4.16 6.75
C THR A 108 -10.25 5.14 6.06
N VAL A 109 -11.55 4.90 6.23
CA VAL A 109 -12.63 5.84 5.93
C VAL A 109 -13.10 6.47 7.23
N THR A 110 -12.86 7.77 7.40
CA THR A 110 -13.23 8.53 8.61
C THR A 110 -14.65 9.04 8.59
#